data_AF-A0A158C100-F1
#
_entry.id   AF-A0A158C100-F1
#
_cell.length_a   1.000
_cell.length_b   1.000
_cell.length_c   1.000
_cell.angle_alpha   90.00
_cell.angle_beta   90.00
_cell.angle_gamma   90.00
#
_symmetry.space_group_name_H-M   'P 1'
#
loop_
_entity.id
_entity.type
_entity.pdbx_description
1 polymer ?
#
loop_
_entity_poly.entity_id
_entity_poly.type
_entity_poly.pdbx_seq_one_letter_code
_entity_poly.pdbx_strand_id
1 'polypeptide(L)'
;MPIYQYECESCGSFDVMRSIADRDLPHLCPECGVQTTRAVTSTALSLMPQAARNAFATNERSANAPTSSKSLGYRHGPGCSCCAPRASTSNDVARPAMKSPAGRPWMISH
;
A
#
# COMPACT_ATOMS: atom_id res chain seq x y z
N MET A 1 -23.97 -2.89 -12.13
CA MET A 1 -24.68 -3.96 -11.40
C MET A 1 -23.62 -4.84 -10.75
N PRO A 2 -23.68 -5.13 -9.44
CA PRO A 2 -22.64 -5.91 -8.78
C PRO A 2 -22.60 -7.36 -9.31
N ILE A 3 -21.40 -7.93 -9.29
CA ILE A 3 -21.14 -9.33 -9.66
C ILE A 3 -20.94 -10.11 -8.37
N TYR A 4 -21.61 -11.26 -8.27
CA TYR A 4 -21.48 -12.20 -7.18
C TYR A 4 -21.08 -13.56 -7.73
N GLN A 5 -20.23 -14.26 -7.00
CA GLN A 5 -19.82 -15.62 -7.32
C GLN A 5 -20.81 -16.60 -6.67
N TYR A 6 -21.19 -17.65 -7.40
CA TYR A 6 -21.99 -18.78 -6.93
C TYR A 6 -21.18 -20.06 -7.11
N GLU A 7 -21.50 -21.09 -6.33
CA GLU A 7 -20.76 -22.35 -6.35
C GLU A 7 -21.70 -23.55 -6.54
N CYS A 8 -21.44 -24.32 -7.59
CA CYS A 8 -22.08 -25.60 -7.86
C CYS A 8 -21.17 -26.74 -7.38
N GLU A 9 -21.72 -27.68 -6.61
CA GLU A 9 -20.95 -28.82 -6.09
C GLU A 9 -20.38 -29.72 -7.19
N SER A 10 -21.04 -29.82 -8.35
CA SER A 10 -20.60 -30.68 -9.47
C SER A 10 -19.81 -29.94 -10.55
N CYS A 11 -20.18 -28.70 -10.86
CA CYS A 11 -19.65 -27.95 -12.01
C CYS A 11 -18.64 -26.87 -11.60
N GLY A 12 -18.56 -26.51 -10.32
CA GLY A 12 -17.66 -25.48 -9.79
C GLY A 12 -18.28 -24.09 -9.73
N SER A 13 -17.43 -23.07 -9.60
CA SER A 13 -17.84 -21.68 -9.37
C SER A 13 -18.10 -20.88 -10.64
N PHE A 14 -19.06 -19.96 -10.60
CA PHE A 14 -19.37 -19.07 -11.72
C PHE A 14 -19.87 -17.70 -11.23
N ASP A 15 -19.79 -16.70 -12.11
CA ASP A 15 -20.12 -15.31 -11.80
C ASP A 15 -21.50 -14.92 -12.33
N VAL A 16 -22.27 -14.19 -11.51
CA VAL A 16 -23.62 -13.72 -11.85
C VAL A 16 -23.75 -12.24 -11.50
N MET A 17 -24.22 -11.44 -12.45
CA MET A 17 -24.65 -10.07 -12.18
C MET A 17 -26.04 -10.07 -11.56
N ARG A 18 -26.19 -9.53 -10.34
CA ARG A 18 -27.48 -9.40 -9.66
C ARG A 18 -27.64 -8.08 -8.94
N SER A 19 -28.88 -7.76 -8.58
CA SER A 19 -29.16 -6.71 -7.62
C SER A 19 -28.60 -7.08 -6.24
N ILE A 20 -28.42 -6.09 -5.38
CA ILE A 20 -27.97 -6.36 -4.00
C ILE A 20 -29.05 -7.03 -3.15
N ALA A 21 -30.32 -6.93 -3.53
CA ALA A 21 -31.46 -7.57 -2.85
C ALA A 21 -31.55 -9.08 -3.17
N ASP A 22 -31.15 -9.48 -4.38
CA ASP A 22 -31.28 -10.86 -4.86
C ASP A 22 -30.01 -11.70 -4.70
N ARG A 23 -28.96 -11.11 -4.12
CA ARG A 23 -27.61 -11.73 -4.02
C ARG A 23 -27.60 -13.02 -3.21
N ASP A 24 -28.51 -13.16 -2.26
CA ASP A 24 -28.58 -14.31 -1.33
C ASP A 24 -29.62 -15.34 -1.79
N LEU A 25 -30.38 -15.05 -2.85
CA LEU A 25 -31.30 -16.00 -3.46
C LEU A 25 -30.53 -17.07 -4.25
N PRO A 26 -31.01 -18.33 -4.26
CA PRO A 26 -30.42 -19.39 -5.08
C PRO A 26 -30.34 -19.02 -6.57
N HIS A 27 -29.33 -19.57 -7.23
CA HIS A 27 -29.16 -19.49 -8.69
C HIS A 27 -29.11 -20.88 -9.29
N LEU A 28 -29.69 -21.10 -10.47
CA LEU A 28 -29.51 -22.37 -11.18
C LEU A 28 -28.14 -22.40 -11.85
N CYS A 29 -27.39 -23.48 -11.68
CA CYS A 29 -26.14 -23.65 -12.40
C CYS A 29 -26.40 -23.58 -13.91
N PRO A 30 -25.64 -22.78 -14.69
CA PRO A 30 -25.84 -22.67 -16.14
C PRO A 30 -25.49 -23.97 -16.88
N GLU A 31 -24.74 -24.88 -16.26
CA GLU A 31 -24.32 -26.14 -16.87
C GLU A 31 -25.27 -27.30 -16.54
N CYS A 32 -25.60 -27.51 -15.26
CA CYS A 32 -26.41 -28.66 -14.82
C CYS A 32 -27.83 -28.30 -14.34
N GLY A 33 -28.16 -27.02 -14.18
CA GLY A 33 -29.48 -26.56 -13.73
C GLY A 33 -29.78 -26.80 -12.24
N VAL A 34 -28.85 -27.36 -11.47
CA VAL A 34 -29.03 -27.57 -10.02
C VAL A 34 -29.01 -26.22 -9.28
N GLN A 35 -29.75 -26.11 -8.17
CA GLN A 35 -29.72 -24.93 -7.32
C GLN A 35 -28.37 -24.77 -6.64
N THR A 36 -27.85 -23.54 -6.68
CA THR A 36 -26.56 -23.16 -6.12
C THR A 36 -26.75 -21.97 -5.17
N THR A 37 -25.86 -21.86 -4.20
CA THR A 37 -25.85 -20.75 -3.25
C THR A 37 -24.69 -19.81 -3.56
N ARG A 38 -24.80 -18.57 -3.07
CA ARG A 38 -23.76 -17.56 -3.26
C ARG A 38 -22.50 -18.00 -2.52
N ALA A 39 -21.38 -18.01 -3.23
CA ALA A 39 -20.08 -18.23 -2.63
C ALA A 39 -19.65 -16.98 -1.85
N VAL A 40 -19.27 -17.16 -0.60
CA VAL A 40 -18.64 -16.10 0.20
C VAL A 40 -17.14 -16.36 0.19
N THR A 41 -16.46 -15.76 -0.79
CA THR A 41 -15.00 -15.83 -0.87
C THR A 41 -14.36 -14.88 0.13
N SER A 42 -13.19 -15.25 0.66
CA SER A 42 -12.46 -14.39 1.59
C SER A 42 -11.99 -13.13 0.85
N THR A 43 -12.55 -11.98 1.22
CA THR A 43 -12.11 -10.70 0.69
C THR A 43 -10.70 -10.41 1.20
N ALA A 44 -9.74 -10.29 0.27
CA ALA A 44 -8.40 -9.70 0.45
C ALA A 44 -7.95 -9.61 1.91
N LEU A 45 -7.71 -10.77 2.53
CA LEU A 45 -7.35 -10.83 3.94
C LEU A 45 -6.05 -10.05 4.12
N SER A 46 -6.10 -8.94 4.85
CA SER A 46 -4.91 -8.15 5.13
C SER A 46 -4.09 -8.90 6.18
N LEU A 47 -3.28 -9.85 5.73
CA LEU A 47 -2.42 -10.67 6.57
C LEU A 47 -1.31 -9.87 7.25
N MET A 48 -1.12 -8.61 6.86
CA MET A 48 -0.05 -7.76 7.33
C MET A 48 -0.51 -6.29 7.47
N PRO A 49 -0.08 -5.60 8.54
CA PRO A 49 -0.34 -4.17 8.71
C PRO A 49 0.13 -3.36 7.49
N GLN A 50 -0.59 -2.29 7.15
CA GLN A 50 -0.29 -1.45 5.99
C GLN A 50 1.14 -0.89 6.02
N ALA A 51 1.63 -0.50 7.20
CA ALA A 51 3.00 0.01 7.36
C ALA A 51 4.06 -1.03 6.96
N ALA A 52 3.88 -2.29 7.36
CA ALA A 52 4.79 -3.38 7.01
C ALA A 52 4.77 -3.62 5.49
N ARG A 53 3.58 -3.70 4.87
CA ARG A 53 3.46 -3.86 3.41
C ARG A 53 4.14 -2.73 2.65
N ASN A 54 3.97 -1.49 3.09
CA ASN A 54 4.61 -0.33 2.47
C ASN A 54 6.14 -0.38 2.61
N ALA A 55 6.66 -0.79 3.77
CA ALA A 55 8.09 -0.93 4.00
C ALA A 55 8.69 -2.00 3.08
N PHE A 56 8.06 -3.17 2.96
CA PHE A 56 8.52 -4.23 2.06
C PHE A 56 8.49 -3.79 0.59
N ALA A 57 7.38 -3.19 0.13
CA ALA A 57 7.28 -2.68 -1.23
C ALA A 57 8.33 -1.60 -1.55
N THR A 58 8.67 -0.77 -0.55
CA THR A 58 9.75 0.23 -0.69
C THR A 58 11.11 -0.46 -0.78
N ASN A 59 11.40 -1.42 0.09
CA ASN A 59 12.67 -2.16 0.08
C ASN A 59 12.88 -2.92 -1.23
N GLU A 60 11.84 -3.60 -1.73
CA GLU A 60 11.88 -4.30 -3.02
C GLU A 60 12.14 -3.34 -4.18
N ARG A 61 11.49 -2.18 -4.19
CA ARG A 61 11.74 -1.14 -5.20
C ARG A 61 13.17 -0.61 -5.12
N SER A 62 13.67 -0.33 -3.91
CA SER A 62 15.03 0.14 -3.70
C SER A 62 16.08 -0.88 -4.11
N ALA A 63 15.81 -2.18 -3.97
CA ALA A 63 16.71 -3.24 -4.41
C ALA A 63 16.74 -3.40 -5.93
N ASN A 64 15.57 -3.39 -6.58
CA ASN A 64 15.45 -3.69 -8.01
C ASN A 64 15.62 -2.46 -8.91
N ALA A 65 15.21 -1.29 -8.45
CA ALA A 65 15.24 -0.02 -9.20
C ALA A 65 15.51 1.17 -8.25
N PRO A 66 16.71 1.24 -7.64
CA PRO A 66 17.05 2.31 -6.72
C PRO A 66 16.96 3.67 -7.40
N THR A 67 16.20 4.58 -6.79
CA THR A 67 16.19 5.98 -7.21
C THR A 67 17.51 6.63 -6.77
N SER A 68 18.34 7.02 -7.73
CA SER A 68 19.58 7.79 -7.50
C SER A 68 19.33 9.30 -7.67
N SER A 69 20.24 10.12 -7.14
CA SER A 69 20.24 11.58 -7.37
C SER A 69 20.23 11.93 -8.87
N LYS A 70 20.89 11.11 -9.70
CA LYS A 70 20.87 11.25 -11.17
C LYS A 70 19.48 10.99 -11.76
N SER A 71 18.74 10.00 -11.24
CA SER A 71 17.39 9.68 -11.71
C SER A 71 16.33 10.68 -11.23
N LEU A 72 16.56 11.38 -10.11
CA LEU A 72 15.65 12.37 -9.57
C LEU A 72 15.89 13.78 -10.17
N GLY A 73 17.01 13.96 -10.87
CA GLY A 73 17.41 15.24 -11.46
C GLY A 73 17.55 16.32 -10.39
N TYR A 74 16.93 17.48 -10.63
CA TYR A 74 16.89 18.60 -9.68
C TYR A 74 15.75 18.50 -8.65
N ARG A 75 15.00 17.40 -8.62
CA ARG A 75 13.95 17.21 -7.61
C ARG A 75 14.60 16.67 -6.35
N HIS A 76 14.28 17.28 -5.20
CA HIS A 76 14.73 16.75 -3.93
C HIS A 76 13.92 15.51 -3.53
N GLY A 77 14.57 14.56 -2.86
CA GLY A 77 13.90 13.38 -2.32
C GLY A 77 12.81 13.76 -1.30
N PRO A 78 11.82 12.88 -1.09
CA PRO A 78 10.81 13.08 -0.06
C PRO A 78 11.47 13.32 1.31
N GLY A 79 11.06 14.38 2.02
CA GLY A 79 11.62 14.76 3.32
C GLY A 79 12.80 15.75 3.28
N CYS A 80 13.19 16.26 2.10
CA CYS A 80 14.23 17.29 2.03
C CYS A 80 13.70 18.65 2.51
N SER A 81 14.23 19.14 3.64
CA SER A 81 13.83 20.41 4.26
C SER A 81 14.30 21.67 3.53
N CYS A 82 15.02 21.53 2.41
CA CYS A 82 15.63 22.65 1.70
C CYS A 82 14.64 23.48 0.86
N CYS A 83 13.46 22.94 0.51
CA CYS A 83 12.48 23.62 -0.35
C CYS A 83 11.11 23.91 0.29
N ALA A 84 10.91 23.61 1.58
CA ALA A 84 9.71 24.05 2.29
C ALA A 84 9.89 25.50 2.79
N PRO A 85 8.88 26.39 2.66
CA PRO A 85 8.92 27.66 3.37
C PRO A 85 9.01 27.38 4.87
N ARG A 86 10.03 27.94 5.54
CA ARG A 86 10.19 27.81 6.99
C ARG A 86 8.97 28.43 7.67
N ALA A 87 8.20 27.64 8.42
CA ALA A 87 7.27 28.21 9.39
C ALA A 87 8.12 28.94 10.45
N SER A 88 7.90 30.25 10.59
CA SER A 88 8.59 31.08 11.58
C SER A 88 8.11 30.72 12.99
N THR A 89 8.72 29.72 13.61
CA THR A 89 8.65 29.60 15.07
C THR A 89 9.70 30.54 15.64
N SER A 90 9.25 31.73 16.06
CA SER A 90 10.01 32.60 16.95
C SER A 90 10.24 31.87 18.27
N ASN A 91 11.44 31.34 18.47
CA ASN A 91 11.93 31.02 19.80
C ASN A 91 13.32 31.62 19.93
N ASP A 92 13.35 32.78 20.58
CA ASP A 92 14.53 33.36 21.21
C ASP A 92 15.02 32.40 22.31
N VAL A 93 15.83 31.43 21.90
CA VAL A 93 16.81 30.80 22.78
C VAL A 93 18.07 30.62 21.94
N ALA A 94 19.10 31.39 22.29
CA ALA A 94 20.43 31.32 21.71
C ALA A 94 20.92 29.87 21.63
N ARG A 95 20.98 29.32 20.42
CA ARG A 95 21.70 28.08 20.16
C ARG A 95 23.19 28.43 20.06
N PRO A 96 24.09 27.81 20.84
CA PRO A 96 25.51 27.99 20.60
C PRO A 96 25.84 27.46 19.20
N ALA A 97 26.62 28.25 18.45
CA ALA A 97 27.19 27.85 17.18
C ALA A 97 27.80 26.44 17.30
N MET A 98 27.44 25.53 16.40
CA MET A 98 28.09 24.23 16.23
C MET A 98 29.55 24.47 15.81
N LYS A 99 30.41 24.74 16.79
CA LYS A 99 31.83 24.48 16.71
C LYS A 99 31.98 23.00 16.98
N SER A 100 32.50 22.25 16.01
CA SER A 100 32.71 20.80 16.08
C SER A 100 33.39 20.39 17.38
N PRO A 101 32.75 19.62 18.27
CA PRO A 101 33.47 18.84 19.26
C PRO A 101 33.83 17.48 18.62
N ALA A 102 35.08 17.08 18.81
CA ALA A 102 35.64 15.74 18.59
C ALA A 102 34.59 14.64 18.26
N GLY A 103 34.70 14.05 17.07
CA GLY A 103 33.64 13.32 16.35
C GLY A 103 33.04 12.07 17.01
N ARG A 104 31.91 11.63 16.44
CA ARG A 104 31.19 10.40 16.79
C ARG A 104 31.65 9.25 15.86
N PRO A 105 31.77 8.01 16.36
CA PRO A 105 32.57 6.93 15.73
C PRO A 105 32.06 6.38 14.39
N TRP A 106 30.96 6.88 13.85
CA TRP A 106 30.40 6.45 12.56
C TRP A 106 30.32 7.57 11.52
N MET A 107 30.97 8.70 11.77
CA MET A 107 31.20 9.70 10.72
C MET A 107 32.22 9.17 9.70
N ILE A 108 31.74 8.77 8.52
CA ILE A 108 32.57 8.74 7.31
C ILE A 108 32.41 10.11 6.66
N SER A 109 33.43 10.95 6.79
CA SER A 109 33.52 12.20 6.05
C SER A 109 33.68 11.90 4.56
N HIS A 110 32.92 12.59 3.71
CA HIS A 110 33.25 12.73 2.29
C HIS A 110 34.23 13.88 2.10
#